data_AF-A0A7R9SY68-F1
#
_entry.id   AF-A0A7R9SY68-F1
#
_cell.length_a   1.000
_cell.length_b   1.000
_cell.length_c   1.000
_cell.angle_alpha   90.00
_cell.angle_beta   90.00
_cell.angle_gamma   90.00
#
_symmetry.space_group_name_H-M   'P 1'
#
loop_
_entity.id
_entity.type
_entity.pdbx_description
1 polymer ?
#
loop_
_entity_poly.entity_id
_entity_poly.type
_entity_poly.pdbx_seq_one_letter_code
_entity_poly.pdbx_strand_id
1 'polypeptide(L)'
;QGAAALAAATGVSNTDGVGGAAAAAGGSGRDEIFVDVVEKISLTFNASGSLVASDIDGAIQVRSFLNGKPEIRLALNEDLSIGGRGGSPFANDYAYAAGRSPMVMLDDANFHEAVNLDHFERERILTLNHLPEGEFTLMNYRCSNTTMIRPPFQMSVSVSEASSYSVDLIVTLKGDFPGKLHATNVCVQIPVPKAVSKATARPIPLETIGGGGGGGGGGGAMQGLGALFGRRSAADVAEANLKSVVASTGQTTDYSDREKVVTWSFAKLPGDTEHRLLVRLSLSNNAQTNVRRECGPVNLTFTIPMYSTSKLGVRSLHVSRPSAGLGKPDAPAPYRWIRYLTKATSYVFRL
;
A
#
# COMPACT_ATOMS: atom_id res chain seq x y z
N GLN A 1 19.65 -23.40 -40.00
CA GLN A 1 18.46 -23.60 -40.83
C GLN A 1 17.42 -24.26 -39.93
N GLY A 2 16.23 -23.76 -39.62
CA GLY A 2 15.47 -22.54 -39.88
C GLY A 2 14.35 -22.52 -38.82
N ALA A 3 14.05 -21.36 -38.24
CA ALA A 3 12.77 -20.64 -38.43
C ALA A 3 11.55 -21.37 -37.81
N ALA A 4 10.95 -20.90 -36.71
CA ALA A 4 10.15 -19.68 -36.57
C ALA A 4 8.78 -19.74 -37.28
N ALA A 5 7.76 -19.25 -36.55
CA ALA A 5 6.39 -18.93 -36.93
C ALA A 5 5.31 -20.02 -36.75
N LEU A 6 4.42 -19.82 -35.77
CA LEU A 6 3.08 -19.34 -36.11
C LEU A 6 2.48 -18.53 -34.94
N ALA A 7 2.15 -17.28 -35.26
CA ALA A 7 1.43 -16.32 -34.43
C ALA A 7 0.01 -16.11 -34.99
N ALA A 8 -0.84 -15.49 -34.15
CA ALA A 8 -2.10 -14.81 -34.48
C ALA A 8 -3.33 -15.73 -34.74
N ALA A 9 -4.57 -15.41 -34.36
CA ALA A 9 -5.24 -14.22 -33.80
C ALA A 9 -6.48 -14.74 -33.02
N THR A 10 -7.00 -14.08 -31.98
CA THR A 10 -7.95 -12.96 -31.98
C THR A 10 -7.93 -12.33 -30.56
N GLY A 11 -8.02 -11.02 -30.30
CA GLY A 11 -8.56 -9.91 -31.07
C GLY A 11 -9.85 -9.37 -30.43
N VAL A 12 -9.79 -8.82 -29.20
CA VAL A 12 -10.80 -7.86 -28.68
C VAL A 12 -10.10 -6.78 -27.87
N SER A 13 -10.14 -5.58 -28.41
CA SER A 13 -9.75 -4.29 -27.84
C SER A 13 -10.82 -3.76 -26.88
N ASN A 14 -10.42 -3.25 -25.70
CA ASN A 14 -11.12 -2.14 -25.05
C ASN A 14 -10.17 -1.33 -24.15
N THR A 15 -9.78 -0.18 -24.70
CA THR A 15 -9.42 1.12 -24.08
C THR A 15 -10.46 1.54 -23.02
N ASP A 16 -10.28 2.37 -22.00
CA ASP A 16 -9.23 3.23 -21.45
C ASP A 16 -9.70 3.61 -20.02
N GLY A 17 -8.79 3.99 -19.12
CA GLY A 17 -9.22 4.64 -17.86
C GLY A 17 -8.29 4.62 -16.65
N VAL A 18 -6.99 4.33 -16.79
CA VAL A 18 -6.00 4.73 -15.78
C VAL A 18 -4.79 5.28 -16.51
N GLY A 19 -4.76 6.60 -16.65
CA GLY A 19 -3.62 7.32 -17.21
C GLY A 19 -2.40 7.19 -16.30
N GLY A 20 -1.67 6.08 -16.45
CA GLY A 20 -0.28 5.99 -16.08
C GLY A 20 0.53 6.87 -17.02
N ALA A 21 0.85 8.10 -16.58
CA ALA A 21 1.89 8.89 -17.20
C ALA A 21 3.26 8.32 -16.78
N ALA A 22 3.57 7.15 -17.32
CA ALA A 22 4.92 6.63 -17.49
C ALA A 22 5.06 6.23 -18.96
N ALA A 23 4.71 7.17 -19.85
CA ALA A 23 5.08 7.10 -21.25
C ALA A 23 6.46 7.76 -21.37
N ALA A 24 7.40 7.04 -21.97
CA ALA A 24 8.76 7.46 -22.26
C ALA A 24 8.79 8.88 -22.85
N ALA A 25 9.45 9.80 -22.14
CA ALA A 25 9.86 11.08 -22.69
C ALA A 25 11.40 11.12 -22.71
N GLY A 26 12.00 10.33 -23.60
CA GLY A 26 13.26 10.73 -24.19
C GLY A 26 12.98 11.94 -25.09
N GLY A 27 13.60 13.08 -24.80
CA GLY A 27 13.64 14.23 -25.71
C GLY A 27 12.65 15.37 -25.44
N SER A 28 12.43 15.74 -24.18
CA SER A 28 12.03 17.12 -23.86
C SER A 28 13.34 17.87 -23.61
N GLY A 29 13.74 18.82 -24.45
CA GLY A 29 14.93 19.65 -24.21
C GLY A 29 14.80 20.61 -23.02
N ARG A 30 14.09 20.19 -21.97
CA ARG A 30 13.81 20.92 -20.73
C ARG A 30 14.54 20.23 -19.59
N ASP A 31 15.06 21.04 -18.67
CA ASP A 31 15.75 20.56 -17.49
C ASP A 31 14.73 19.99 -16.49
N GLU A 32 14.85 18.70 -16.18
CA GLU A 32 13.94 17.99 -15.28
C GLU A 32 14.71 17.04 -14.35
N ILE A 33 14.21 16.90 -13.12
CA ILE A 33 14.71 15.92 -12.15
C ILE A 33 13.55 15.22 -11.44
N PHE A 34 13.68 13.91 -11.28
CA PHE A 34 12.74 13.04 -10.58
C PHE A 34 13.45 12.37 -9.40
N VAL A 35 12.84 12.45 -8.23
CA VAL A 35 13.30 11.80 -6.99
C VAL A 35 12.21 10.86 -6.51
N ASP A 36 12.50 9.57 -6.49
CA ASP A 36 11.58 8.53 -6.07
C ASP A 36 12.11 7.90 -4.76
N VAL A 37 11.37 8.03 -3.66
CA VAL A 37 11.63 7.32 -2.42
C VAL A 37 10.86 6.00 -2.46
N VAL A 38 11.58 4.90 -2.62
CA VAL A 38 11.01 3.56 -2.80
C VAL A 38 11.32 2.71 -1.58
N GLU A 39 10.29 2.17 -0.95
CA GLU A 39 10.41 1.28 0.22
C GLU A 39 9.81 -0.08 -0.10
N LYS A 40 10.60 -1.12 0.19
CA LYS A 40 10.15 -2.51 0.21
C LYS A 40 10.03 -2.93 1.67
N ILE A 41 8.83 -3.31 2.08
CA ILE A 41 8.55 -3.62 3.48
C ILE A 41 8.28 -5.11 3.68
N SER A 42 8.83 -5.63 4.77
CA SER A 42 8.73 -7.01 5.22
C SER A 42 8.25 -7.04 6.68
N LEU A 43 6.96 -7.28 6.90
CA LEU A 43 6.33 -7.26 8.23
C LEU A 43 5.76 -8.64 8.60
N THR A 44 5.99 -9.06 9.84
CA THR A 44 5.39 -10.28 10.41
C THR A 44 4.60 -9.95 11.66
N PHE A 45 3.36 -10.42 11.71
CA PHE A 45 2.45 -10.28 12.83
C PHE A 45 2.25 -11.63 13.52
N ASN A 46 2.10 -11.60 14.84
CA ASN A 46 1.71 -12.77 15.61
C ASN A 46 0.18 -12.98 15.57
N ALA A 47 -0.26 -14.07 16.20
CA ALA A 47 -1.67 -14.46 16.30
C ALA A 47 -2.55 -13.50 17.13
N SER A 48 -1.97 -12.55 17.87
CA SER A 48 -2.71 -11.48 18.56
C SER A 48 -2.85 -10.21 17.71
N GLY A 49 -2.32 -10.20 16.48
CA GLY A 49 -2.30 -9.03 15.61
C GLY A 49 -1.20 -8.02 15.95
N SER A 50 -0.25 -8.38 16.83
CA SER A 50 0.88 -7.53 17.18
C SER A 50 2.03 -7.73 16.18
N LEU A 51 2.65 -6.64 15.77
CA LEU A 51 3.84 -6.66 14.93
C LEU A 51 5.02 -7.24 15.74
N VAL A 52 5.66 -8.30 15.23
CA VAL A 52 6.78 -8.99 15.91
C VAL A 52 8.11 -8.88 15.17
N ALA A 53 8.06 -8.64 13.85
CA ALA A 53 9.24 -8.37 13.06
C ALA A 53 8.90 -7.38 11.96
N SER A 54 9.82 -6.45 11.72
CA SER A 54 9.71 -5.44 10.69
C SER A 54 11.07 -5.23 10.05
N ASP A 55 11.08 -5.12 8.73
CA ASP A 55 12.26 -4.74 7.98
C ASP A 55 11.83 -3.89 6.78
N ILE A 56 12.50 -2.77 6.58
CA ILE A 56 12.27 -1.85 5.47
C ILE A 56 13.58 -1.68 4.73
N ASP A 57 13.61 -2.14 3.48
CA ASP A 57 14.67 -1.85 2.52
C ASP A 57 14.24 -0.64 1.69
N GLY A 58 14.87 0.50 1.95
CA GLY A 58 14.54 1.77 1.32
C GLY A 58 15.63 2.26 0.37
N ALA A 59 15.23 2.96 -0.69
CA ALA A 59 16.13 3.63 -1.60
C ALA A 59 15.57 4.99 -2.05
N ILE A 60 16.46 5.97 -2.21
CA ILE A 60 16.18 7.22 -2.91
C ILE A 60 16.79 7.09 -4.31
N GLN A 61 15.94 6.93 -5.32
CA GLN A 61 16.32 6.86 -6.72
C GLN A 61 16.17 8.23 -7.36
N VAL A 62 17.15 8.62 -8.18
CA VAL A 62 17.15 9.89 -8.89
C VAL A 62 17.25 9.64 -10.38
N ARG A 63 16.41 10.31 -11.16
CA ARG A 63 16.53 10.41 -12.62
C ARG A 63 16.70 11.87 -12.99
N SER A 64 17.85 12.20 -13.58
CA SER A 64 18.21 13.57 -13.88
C SER A 64 18.46 13.79 -15.36
N PHE A 65 17.81 14.81 -15.90
CA PHE A 65 17.92 15.29 -17.28
C PHE A 65 18.34 16.77 -17.28
N LEU A 66 19.20 17.15 -16.34
CA LEU A 66 19.66 18.52 -16.12
C LEU A 66 20.90 18.82 -16.95
N ASN A 67 20.89 19.94 -17.68
CA ASN A 67 22.04 20.43 -18.43
C ASN A 67 22.98 21.28 -17.55
N GLY A 68 24.28 21.30 -17.89
CA GLY A 68 25.25 22.21 -17.28
C GLY A 68 25.75 21.82 -15.87
N LYS A 69 25.48 20.58 -15.43
CA LYS A 69 25.94 20.00 -14.15
C LYS A 69 25.68 20.92 -12.95
N PRO A 70 24.42 21.31 -12.69
CA PRO A 70 24.09 22.14 -11.54
C PRO A 70 24.35 21.40 -10.22
N GLU A 71 24.54 22.18 -9.16
CA GLU A 71 24.55 21.66 -7.79
C GLU A 71 23.11 21.30 -7.38
N ILE A 72 22.96 20.14 -6.73
CA ILE A 72 21.65 19.67 -6.26
C ILE A 72 21.72 19.49 -4.75
N ARG A 73 20.71 20.02 -4.05
CA ARG A 73 20.57 19.91 -2.60
C ARG A 73 19.23 19.26 -2.28
N LEU A 74 19.28 18.07 -1.66
CA LEU A 74 18.11 17.32 -1.21
C LEU A 74 18.09 17.33 0.33
N ALA A 75 17.15 18.07 0.92
CA ALA A 75 16.97 18.11 2.37
C ALA A 75 16.06 16.98 2.84
N LEU A 76 16.55 16.14 3.76
CA LEU A 76 15.77 15.09 4.42
C LEU A 76 15.17 15.61 5.74
N ASN A 77 14.54 14.74 6.52
CA ASN A 77 14.03 15.06 7.87
C ASN A 77 15.15 15.66 8.76
N GLU A 78 14.82 16.67 9.56
CA GLU A 78 15.77 17.27 10.53
C GLU A 78 16.16 16.27 11.61
N ASP A 79 15.15 15.57 12.16
CA ASP A 79 15.30 14.56 13.20
C ASP A 79 15.63 13.17 12.63
N LEU A 80 16.43 13.13 11.56
CA LEU A 80 16.94 11.89 10.98
C LEU A 80 18.15 11.40 11.78
N SER A 81 18.02 10.22 12.36
CA SER A 81 19.09 9.48 13.04
C SER A 81 19.43 8.20 12.27
N ILE A 82 20.72 7.87 12.19
CA ILE A 82 21.24 6.68 11.50
C ILE A 82 22.20 5.98 12.48
N GLY A 83 22.11 4.66 12.64
CA GLY A 83 23.05 3.91 13.48
C GLY A 83 22.70 3.85 14.97
N GLY A 84 21.43 4.01 15.33
CA GLY A 84 20.92 3.65 16.66
C GLY A 84 21.38 4.52 17.85
N ARG A 85 21.93 5.71 17.62
CA ARG A 85 22.29 6.63 18.71
C ARG A 85 21.16 7.61 19.00
N GLY A 86 20.30 7.27 19.96
CA GLY A 86 19.62 8.29 20.78
C GLY A 86 18.12 8.51 20.59
N GLY A 87 17.31 7.47 20.33
CA GLY A 87 15.85 7.60 20.29
C GLY A 87 15.15 6.79 21.38
N SER A 88 14.30 7.45 22.19
CA SER A 88 13.34 6.74 23.05
C SER A 88 12.32 5.99 22.16
N PRO A 89 11.96 4.73 22.44
CA PRO A 89 10.92 3.98 21.73
C PRO A 89 9.57 4.71 21.63
N PHE A 90 9.32 5.65 22.55
CA PHE A 90 8.07 6.39 22.68
C PHE A 90 8.12 7.81 22.07
N ALA A 91 9.25 8.22 21.48
CA ALA A 91 9.44 9.59 21.00
C ALA A 91 8.43 10.02 19.93
N ASN A 92 8.01 9.08 19.06
CA ASN A 92 7.09 9.39 17.98
C ASN A 92 5.64 9.61 18.44
N ASP A 93 5.15 8.87 19.43
CA ASP A 93 3.78 9.06 19.96
C ASP A 93 3.61 10.46 20.59
N TYR A 94 4.62 10.94 21.33
CA TYR A 94 4.63 12.31 21.87
C TYR A 94 4.80 13.38 20.78
N ALA A 95 5.60 13.14 19.75
CA ALA A 95 5.79 14.08 18.65
C ALA A 95 4.48 14.35 17.89
N TYR A 96 3.68 13.30 17.62
CA TYR A 96 2.36 13.43 17.01
C TYR A 96 1.39 14.26 17.87
N ALA A 97 1.37 14.03 19.19
CA ALA A 97 0.52 14.79 20.12
C ALA A 97 0.98 16.25 20.27
N ALA A 98 2.27 16.53 20.10
CA ALA A 98 2.86 17.87 20.21
C ALA A 98 2.94 18.62 18.86
N GLY A 99 2.42 18.05 17.76
CA GLY A 99 2.48 18.66 16.43
C GLY A 99 3.89 18.77 15.84
N ARG A 100 4.85 18.00 16.35
CA ARG A 100 6.21 17.91 15.78
C ARG A 100 6.29 16.82 14.73
N SER A 101 7.24 16.98 13.80
CA SER A 101 7.58 15.92 12.85
C SER A 101 8.07 14.68 13.60
N PRO A 102 7.65 13.46 13.22
CA PRO A 102 8.14 12.25 13.84
C PRO A 102 9.64 12.08 13.55
N MET A 103 10.36 11.59 14.57
CA MET A 103 11.76 11.20 14.46
C MET A 103 11.87 10.00 13.51
N VAL A 104 12.84 10.07 12.60
CA VAL A 104 13.15 8.99 11.67
C VAL A 104 14.42 8.30 12.13
N MET A 105 14.34 6.99 12.36
CA MET A 105 15.48 6.17 12.77
C MET A 105 15.77 5.14 11.72
N LEU A 106 16.96 5.23 11.14
CA LEU A 106 17.50 4.24 10.23
C LEU A 106 18.59 3.45 10.96
N ASP A 107 18.69 2.16 10.66
CA ASP A 107 19.76 1.33 11.23
C ASP A 107 21.08 1.66 10.54
N ASP A 108 21.05 1.75 9.22
CA ASP A 108 22.19 2.09 8.40
C ASP A 108 21.73 2.76 7.09
N ALA A 109 22.67 3.48 6.47
CA ALA A 109 22.48 4.06 5.15
C ALA A 109 23.78 4.08 4.37
N ASN A 110 23.68 3.83 3.07
CA ASN A 110 24.77 3.95 2.11
C ASN A 110 24.45 5.07 1.14
N PHE A 111 25.43 5.94 0.88
CA PHE A 111 25.27 7.10 0.01
C PHE A 111 26.02 6.90 -1.30
N HIS A 112 25.51 7.53 -2.36
CA HIS A 112 26.23 7.65 -3.62
C HIS A 112 27.54 8.44 -3.41
N GLU A 113 28.59 8.08 -4.14
CA GLU A 113 29.93 8.71 -4.03
C GLU A 113 29.94 10.23 -4.28
N ALA A 114 28.95 10.73 -5.02
CA ALA A 114 28.77 12.13 -5.34
C ALA A 114 28.26 12.98 -4.15
N VAL A 115 27.82 12.35 -3.06
CA VAL A 115 27.27 13.03 -1.89
C VAL A 115 28.37 13.61 -1.01
N ASN A 116 28.26 14.91 -0.70
CA ASN A 116 29.09 15.53 0.34
C ASN A 116 28.62 15.08 1.74
N LEU A 117 29.33 14.12 2.34
CA LEU A 117 28.99 13.55 3.65
C LEU A 117 29.14 14.57 4.78
N ASP A 118 30.15 15.44 4.76
CA ASP A 118 30.36 16.47 5.79
C ASP A 118 29.18 17.44 5.88
N HIS A 119 28.59 17.78 4.73
CA HIS A 119 27.40 18.63 4.67
C HIS A 119 26.16 17.90 5.20
N PHE A 120 26.01 16.61 4.88
CA PHE A 120 24.93 15.79 5.39
C PHE A 120 24.99 15.61 6.91
N GLU A 121 26.18 15.39 7.47
CA GLU A 121 26.38 15.23 8.92
C GLU A 121 26.01 16.49 9.71
N ARG A 122 26.24 17.68 9.15
CA ARG A 122 25.92 18.95 9.80
C ARG A 122 24.48 19.40 9.59
N GLU A 123 23.95 19.28 8.37
CA GLU A 123 22.69 19.93 7.97
C GLU A 123 21.57 18.95 7.59
N ARG A 124 21.84 17.64 7.50
CA ARG A 124 20.92 16.63 6.94
C ARG A 124 20.47 16.96 5.51
N ILE A 125 21.34 17.61 4.76
CA ILE A 125 21.16 17.96 3.35
C ILE A 125 22.17 17.19 2.52
N LEU A 126 21.67 16.35 1.61
CA LEU A 126 22.47 15.66 0.60
C LEU A 126 22.80 16.64 -0.52
N THR A 127 24.04 17.12 -0.54
CA THR A 127 24.56 18.00 -1.59
C THR A 127 25.37 17.20 -2.60
N LEU A 128 25.03 17.36 -3.89
CA LEU A 128 25.64 16.68 -5.02
C LEU A 128 26.38 17.71 -5.88
N ASN A 129 27.71 17.62 -5.88
CA ASN A 129 28.57 18.55 -6.63
C ASN A 129 28.82 18.10 -8.07
N HIS A 130 28.79 16.79 -8.32
CA HIS A 130 29.00 16.19 -9.63
C HIS A 130 27.97 15.09 -9.84
N LEU A 131 26.94 15.37 -10.65
CA LEU A 131 25.88 14.41 -10.89
C LEU A 131 26.28 13.39 -11.97
N PRO A 132 26.02 12.10 -11.77
CA PRO A 132 25.86 11.16 -12.88
C PRO A 132 24.65 11.59 -13.73
N GLU A 133 24.80 11.62 -15.05
CA GLU A 133 23.65 11.80 -15.95
C GLU A 133 22.79 10.53 -15.98
N GLY A 134 21.48 10.69 -16.09
CA GLY A 134 20.54 9.56 -16.15
C GLY A 134 20.03 9.10 -14.79
N GLU A 135 19.89 7.78 -14.62
CA GLU A 135 19.29 7.14 -13.44
C GLU A 135 20.37 6.59 -12.50
N PHE A 136 20.28 6.92 -11.22
CA PHE A 136 21.18 6.40 -10.20
C PHE A 136 20.51 6.35 -8.82
N THR A 137 21.05 5.51 -7.94
CA THR A 137 20.63 5.43 -6.54
C THR A 137 21.43 6.42 -5.71
N LEU A 138 20.75 7.42 -5.14
CA LEU A 138 21.38 8.44 -4.30
C LEU A 138 21.70 7.93 -2.90
N MET A 139 20.79 7.16 -2.33
CA MET A 139 20.89 6.65 -0.96
C MET A 139 20.14 5.32 -0.87
N ASN A 140 20.74 4.32 -0.23
CA ASN A 140 20.05 3.14 0.26
C ASN A 140 20.00 3.21 1.78
N TYR A 141 18.93 2.71 2.39
CA TYR A 141 18.78 2.69 3.83
C TYR A 141 17.99 1.49 4.30
N ARG A 142 18.21 1.13 5.57
CA ARG A 142 17.46 0.08 6.25
C ARG A 142 16.80 0.60 7.52
N CYS A 143 15.60 0.11 7.79
CA CYS A 143 14.88 0.36 9.04
C CYS A 143 14.19 -0.92 9.51
N SER A 144 14.68 -1.49 10.60
CA SER A 144 14.22 -2.74 11.20
C SER A 144 13.70 -2.54 12.63
N ASN A 145 13.69 -1.29 13.14
CA ASN A 145 13.16 -0.99 14.47
C ASN A 145 11.62 -1.08 14.51
N THR A 146 11.13 -2.20 15.02
CA THR A 146 9.70 -2.55 15.08
C THR A 146 8.85 -1.60 15.92
N THR A 147 9.41 -0.91 16.92
CA THR A 147 8.61 0.01 17.77
C THR A 147 8.29 1.34 17.06
N MET A 148 8.99 1.65 15.97
CA MET A 148 8.87 2.93 15.27
C MET A 148 7.94 2.87 14.06
N ILE A 149 7.57 1.66 13.63
CA ILE A 149 6.80 1.45 12.41
C ILE A 149 5.32 1.35 12.75
N ARG A 150 4.52 2.22 12.13
CA ARG A 150 3.06 2.04 12.05
C ARG A 150 2.75 1.25 10.77
N PRO A 151 2.28 0.00 10.88
CA PRO A 151 2.01 -0.81 9.69
C PRO A 151 0.83 -0.24 8.89
N PRO A 152 0.94 -0.16 7.55
CA PRO A 152 -0.12 0.40 6.72
C PRO A 152 -1.38 -0.48 6.67
N PHE A 153 -1.27 -1.77 7.01
CA PHE A 153 -2.41 -2.66 7.09
C PHE A 153 -2.42 -3.45 8.39
N GLN A 154 -3.58 -3.49 9.03
CA GLN A 154 -3.85 -4.34 10.18
C GLN A 154 -4.88 -5.39 9.78
N MET A 155 -4.71 -6.62 10.26
CA MET A 155 -5.63 -7.70 9.99
C MET A 155 -5.92 -8.50 11.24
N SER A 156 -7.19 -8.87 11.40
CA SER A 156 -7.63 -9.83 12.40
C SER A 156 -8.45 -10.93 11.72
N VAL A 157 -8.23 -12.17 12.14
CA VAL A 157 -8.99 -13.33 11.66
C VAL A 157 -9.64 -13.99 12.87
N SER A 158 -10.97 -14.09 12.87
CA SER A 158 -11.70 -14.88 13.84
C SER A 158 -12.23 -16.16 13.20
N VAL A 159 -12.29 -17.23 14.00
CA VAL A 159 -12.74 -18.56 13.58
C VAL A 159 -13.95 -18.93 14.42
N SER A 160 -15.03 -19.34 13.78
CA SER A 160 -16.25 -19.83 14.44
C SER A 160 -16.74 -21.11 13.79
N GLU A 161 -17.03 -22.13 14.60
CA GLU A 161 -17.66 -23.37 14.12
C GLU A 161 -19.15 -23.10 13.81
N ALA A 162 -19.55 -23.31 12.57
CA ALA A 162 -20.95 -23.19 12.15
C ALA A 162 -21.67 -24.54 12.26
N SER A 163 -20.96 -25.65 12.01
CA SER A 163 -21.41 -27.01 12.26
C SER A 163 -20.20 -27.95 12.32
N SER A 164 -20.44 -29.22 12.63
CA SER A 164 -19.38 -30.26 12.65
C SER A 164 -18.69 -30.49 11.30
N TYR A 165 -19.13 -29.88 10.20
CA TYR A 165 -18.46 -29.97 8.88
C TYR A 165 -18.33 -28.60 8.21
N SER A 166 -18.57 -27.51 8.95
CA SER A 166 -18.57 -26.16 8.42
C SER A 166 -17.94 -25.19 9.40
N VAL A 167 -16.94 -24.44 8.95
CA VAL A 167 -16.25 -23.42 9.74
C VAL A 167 -16.31 -22.09 9.01
N ASP A 168 -16.64 -21.03 9.74
CA ASP A 168 -16.66 -19.67 9.26
C ASP A 168 -15.38 -18.95 9.73
N LEU A 169 -14.65 -18.35 8.79
CA LEU A 169 -13.56 -17.41 9.05
C LEU A 169 -14.08 -15.99 8.76
N ILE A 170 -13.93 -15.07 9.71
CA ILE A 170 -14.18 -13.65 9.48
C ILE A 170 -12.84 -12.94 9.45
N VAL A 171 -12.46 -12.47 8.26
CA VAL A 171 -11.23 -11.73 8.03
C VAL A 171 -11.57 -10.24 7.97
N THR A 172 -10.96 -9.46 8.85
CA THR A 172 -11.09 -7.99 8.86
C THR A 172 -9.75 -7.39 8.44
N LEU A 173 -9.76 -6.57 7.40
CA LEU A 173 -8.60 -5.84 6.90
C LEU A 173 -8.84 -4.34 7.08
N LYS A 174 -7.91 -3.66 7.74
CA LYS A 174 -7.94 -2.21 7.97
C LYS A 174 -6.72 -1.54 7.33
N GLY A 175 -6.94 -0.50 6.53
CA GLY A 175 -5.88 0.35 5.99
C GLY A 175 -5.55 1.50 6.95
N ASP A 176 -4.45 1.42 7.69
CA ASP A 176 -3.96 2.44 8.63
C ASP A 176 -2.93 3.37 7.94
N PHE A 177 -3.39 4.06 6.91
CA PHE A 177 -2.66 5.09 6.18
C PHE A 177 -3.64 6.19 5.73
N PRO A 178 -3.18 7.41 5.42
CA PRO A 178 -4.06 8.55 5.19
C PRO A 178 -5.13 8.27 4.12
N GLY A 179 -6.41 8.53 4.43
CA GLY A 179 -7.55 8.25 3.54
C GLY A 179 -7.57 8.97 2.20
N LYS A 180 -6.75 10.02 2.02
CA LYS A 180 -6.53 10.66 0.71
C LYS A 180 -5.71 9.79 -0.27
N LEU A 181 -5.01 8.79 0.24
CA LEU A 181 -4.21 7.85 -0.55
C LEU A 181 -5.00 6.56 -0.76
N HIS A 182 -4.63 5.81 -1.80
CA HIS A 182 -5.22 4.51 -2.10
C HIS A 182 -4.12 3.50 -2.39
N ALA A 183 -4.26 2.31 -1.81
CA ALA A 183 -3.44 1.16 -2.16
C ALA A 183 -3.96 0.49 -3.44
N THR A 184 -3.05 -0.10 -4.20
CA THR A 184 -3.32 -0.92 -5.37
C THR A 184 -2.68 -2.29 -5.22
N ASN A 185 -3.07 -3.25 -6.07
CA ASN A 185 -2.59 -4.64 -6.01
C ASN A 185 -2.79 -5.27 -4.62
N VAL A 186 -3.84 -4.86 -3.90
CA VAL A 186 -4.15 -5.39 -2.59
C VAL A 186 -4.73 -6.78 -2.78
N CYS A 187 -4.02 -7.79 -2.30
CA CYS A 187 -4.40 -9.20 -2.42
C CYS A 187 -4.07 -9.91 -1.11
N VAL A 188 -5.11 -10.46 -0.48
CA VAL A 188 -5.04 -11.27 0.74
C VAL A 188 -5.14 -12.74 0.32
N GLN A 189 -4.17 -13.55 0.73
CA GLN A 189 -4.14 -14.99 0.48
C GLN A 189 -4.22 -15.73 1.81
N ILE A 190 -5.30 -16.49 1.99
CA ILE A 190 -5.61 -17.23 3.21
C ILE A 190 -5.44 -18.72 2.90
N PRO A 191 -4.33 -19.35 3.34
CA PRO A 191 -4.20 -20.80 3.26
C PRO A 191 -5.23 -21.47 4.17
N VAL A 192 -5.96 -22.44 3.64
CA VAL A 192 -6.99 -23.19 4.36
C VAL A 192 -6.57 -24.66 4.53
N PRO A 193 -7.15 -25.39 5.49
CA PRO A 193 -6.78 -26.79 5.71
C PRO A 193 -7.02 -27.68 4.50
N LYS A 194 -6.23 -28.75 4.37
CA LYS A 194 -6.36 -29.72 3.26
C LYS A 194 -7.72 -30.42 3.22
N ALA A 195 -8.38 -30.55 4.38
CA ALA A 195 -9.70 -31.17 4.52
C ALA A 195 -10.84 -30.31 3.95
N VAL A 196 -10.59 -29.06 3.56
CA VAL A 196 -11.60 -28.23 2.91
C VAL A 196 -11.96 -28.83 1.55
N SER A 197 -13.22 -29.22 1.38
CA SER A 197 -13.78 -29.72 0.12
C SER A 197 -14.36 -28.60 -0.74
N LYS A 198 -14.77 -27.50 -0.10
CA LYS A 198 -15.31 -26.31 -0.75
C LYS A 198 -15.14 -25.10 0.15
N ALA A 199 -14.84 -23.95 -0.44
CA ALA A 199 -14.90 -22.66 0.26
C ALA A 199 -15.80 -21.68 -0.51
N THR A 200 -16.52 -20.84 0.21
CA THR A 200 -17.20 -19.66 -0.34
C THR A 200 -16.77 -18.43 0.42
N ALA A 201 -16.50 -17.35 -0.28
CA ALA A 201 -16.06 -16.10 0.31
C ALA A 201 -17.05 -14.99 -0.10
N ARG A 202 -17.48 -14.18 0.86
CA ARG A 202 -18.39 -13.06 0.61
C ARG A 202 -17.98 -11.84 1.43
N PRO A 203 -17.85 -10.65 0.81
CA PRO A 203 -17.70 -9.41 1.56
C PRO A 203 -18.88 -9.19 2.50
N ILE A 204 -18.60 -8.71 3.70
CA ILE A 204 -19.61 -8.27 4.66
C ILE A 204 -19.68 -6.74 4.58
N PRO A 205 -20.83 -6.15 4.27
CA PRO A 205 -21.01 -4.70 4.41
C PRO A 205 -20.71 -4.31 5.85
N LEU A 206 -19.83 -3.33 6.04
CA LEU A 206 -19.82 -2.62 7.31
C LEU A 206 -21.15 -1.87 7.36
N GLU A 207 -22.09 -2.36 8.17
CA GLU A 207 -23.30 -1.59 8.45
C GLU A 207 -22.84 -0.19 8.87
N THR A 208 -23.34 0.84 8.19
CA THR A 208 -23.20 2.22 8.64
C THR A 208 -23.75 2.22 10.06
N ILE A 209 -22.89 2.18 11.08
CA ILE A 209 -23.29 2.42 12.45
C ILE A 209 -23.85 3.83 12.41
N GLY A 210 -25.19 3.89 12.34
CA GLY A 210 -25.92 5.12 12.32
C GLY A 210 -25.52 5.88 13.57
N GLY A 211 -24.81 6.99 13.37
CA GLY A 211 -24.81 8.05 14.35
C GLY A 211 -26.26 8.43 14.59
N GLY A 212 -26.80 7.98 15.73
CA GLY A 212 -28.07 8.44 16.24
C GLY A 212 -27.98 9.94 16.53
N GLY A 213 -28.23 10.74 15.51
CA GLY A 213 -28.53 12.17 15.62
C GLY A 213 -30.03 12.34 15.53
N GLY A 214 -30.67 12.58 16.68
CA GLY A 214 -32.08 12.93 16.74
C GLY A 214 -32.38 14.21 15.97
N GLY A 215 -33.48 14.20 15.23
CA GLY A 215 -34.02 15.35 14.53
C GLY A 215 -35.45 15.04 14.12
N GLY A 216 -36.40 15.43 14.96
CA GLY A 216 -37.83 15.31 14.66
C GLY A 216 -38.27 16.32 13.60
N GLY A 217 -39.38 16.01 12.93
CA GLY A 217 -40.19 16.99 12.22
C GLY A 217 -40.75 16.51 10.89
N GLY A 218 -42.07 16.53 10.78
CA GLY A 218 -42.74 16.74 9.49
C GLY A 218 -43.55 15.57 8.97
N GLY A 219 -44.84 15.54 9.33
CA GLY A 219 -45.84 14.74 8.63
C GLY A 219 -46.07 15.24 7.20
N GLY A 220 -46.35 14.30 6.30
CA GLY A 220 -46.73 14.55 4.92
C GLY A 220 -47.22 13.26 4.29
N ALA A 221 -48.54 13.12 4.18
CA ALA A 221 -49.20 12.01 3.52
C ALA A 221 -48.92 12.04 2.01
N MET A 222 -48.59 10.88 1.42
CA MET A 222 -48.86 10.62 0.02
C MET A 222 -49.19 9.13 -0.16
N GLN A 223 -50.47 8.86 -0.37
CA GLN A 223 -50.99 7.59 -0.89
C GLN A 223 -50.65 7.49 -2.38
N GLY A 224 -50.39 6.26 -2.85
CA GLY A 224 -50.55 5.89 -4.25
C GLY A 224 -49.33 5.26 -4.90
N LEU A 225 -49.21 3.93 -4.79
CA LEU A 225 -48.91 3.01 -5.90
C LEU A 225 -48.92 1.58 -5.36
N GLY A 226 -50.08 0.93 -5.46
CA GLY A 226 -50.17 -0.51 -5.40
C GLY A 226 -49.62 -1.13 -6.67
N ALA A 227 -48.99 -2.30 -6.49
CA ALA A 227 -48.64 -3.30 -7.50
C ALA A 227 -47.51 -2.97 -8.49
N LEU A 228 -46.26 -3.32 -8.15
CA LEU A 228 -45.32 -3.92 -9.12
C LEU A 228 -44.08 -4.63 -8.52
N PHE A 229 -44.12 -5.09 -7.27
CA PHE A 229 -43.00 -5.85 -6.70
C PHE A 229 -43.45 -7.26 -6.34
N GLY A 230 -43.14 -8.22 -7.23
CA GLY A 230 -43.15 -9.63 -6.87
C GLY A 230 -42.28 -9.85 -5.63
N ARG A 231 -42.75 -10.68 -4.71
CA ARG A 231 -42.00 -11.14 -3.53
C ARG A 231 -40.67 -11.74 -4.00
N ARG A 232 -39.60 -10.94 -4.01
CA ARG A 232 -38.24 -11.46 -4.11
C ARG A 232 -37.93 -12.21 -2.82
N SER A 233 -37.34 -13.40 -2.90
CA SER A 233 -36.95 -14.12 -1.70
C SER A 233 -35.85 -13.34 -0.97
N ALA A 234 -35.71 -13.56 0.34
CA ALA A 234 -34.62 -12.95 1.11
C ALA A 234 -33.23 -13.29 0.52
N ALA A 235 -33.10 -14.45 -0.12
CA ALA A 235 -31.89 -14.85 -0.84
C ALA A 235 -31.65 -13.99 -2.08
N ASP A 236 -32.68 -13.66 -2.85
CA ASP A 236 -32.56 -12.81 -4.05
C ASP A 236 -32.17 -11.36 -3.69
N VAL A 237 -32.70 -10.85 -2.58
CA VAL A 237 -32.34 -9.53 -2.04
C VAL A 237 -30.90 -9.54 -1.53
N ALA A 238 -30.50 -10.59 -0.82
CA ALA A 238 -29.12 -10.76 -0.35
C ALA A 238 -28.13 -10.88 -1.52
N GLU A 239 -28.48 -11.60 -2.58
CA GLU A 239 -27.65 -11.76 -3.77
C GLU A 239 -27.54 -10.46 -4.59
N ALA A 240 -28.62 -9.71 -4.72
CA ALA A 240 -28.61 -8.39 -5.36
C ALA A 240 -27.75 -7.38 -4.58
N ASN A 241 -27.86 -7.39 -3.25
CA ASN A 241 -27.02 -6.57 -2.37
C ASN A 241 -25.54 -7.01 -2.42
N LEU A 242 -25.26 -8.31 -2.52
CA LEU A 242 -23.91 -8.82 -2.68
C LEU A 242 -23.30 -8.37 -4.01
N LYS A 243 -24.05 -8.47 -5.11
CA LYS A 243 -23.61 -8.01 -6.44
C LYS A 243 -23.39 -6.50 -6.46
N SER A 244 -24.23 -5.71 -5.81
CA SER A 244 -24.05 -4.25 -5.72
C SER A 244 -22.87 -3.86 -4.83
N VAL A 245 -22.56 -4.61 -3.78
CA VAL A 245 -21.38 -4.40 -2.92
C VAL A 245 -20.09 -4.78 -3.66
N VAL A 246 -20.07 -5.92 -4.35
CA VAL A 246 -18.93 -6.34 -5.19
C VAL A 246 -18.66 -5.32 -6.30
N ALA A 247 -19.72 -4.83 -6.96
CA ALA A 247 -19.63 -3.83 -8.01
C ALA A 247 -19.22 -2.43 -7.50
N SER A 248 -19.62 -2.04 -6.29
CA SER A 248 -19.29 -0.72 -5.71
C SER A 248 -17.93 -0.68 -5.01
N THR A 249 -17.43 -1.80 -4.50
CA THR A 249 -16.15 -1.87 -3.77
C THR A 249 -14.97 -2.34 -4.62
N GLY A 250 -15.23 -2.90 -5.82
CA GLY A 250 -14.17 -3.45 -6.67
C GLY A 250 -13.43 -4.64 -6.04
N GLN A 251 -14.10 -5.35 -5.11
CA GLN A 251 -13.58 -6.52 -4.42
C GLN A 251 -13.86 -7.79 -5.21
N THR A 252 -12.88 -8.68 -5.31
CA THR A 252 -13.06 -10.02 -5.91
C THR A 252 -12.55 -11.09 -4.97
N THR A 253 -13.16 -12.28 -5.06
CA THR A 253 -12.78 -13.42 -4.23
C THR A 253 -12.73 -14.68 -5.07
N ASP A 254 -11.74 -15.53 -4.82
CA ASP A 254 -11.57 -16.81 -5.48
C ASP A 254 -11.11 -17.88 -4.48
N TYR A 255 -11.42 -19.14 -4.77
CA TYR A 255 -10.91 -20.29 -4.02
C TYR A 255 -10.26 -21.29 -4.97
N SER A 256 -8.97 -21.56 -4.74
CA SER A 256 -8.25 -22.62 -5.42
C SER A 256 -8.27 -23.89 -4.58
N ASP A 257 -9.00 -24.91 -5.05
CA ASP A 257 -9.03 -26.21 -4.39
C ASP A 257 -7.70 -26.95 -4.48
N ARG A 258 -6.97 -26.76 -5.58
CA ARG A 258 -5.64 -27.34 -5.81
C ARG A 258 -4.62 -26.80 -4.81
N GLU A 259 -4.59 -25.47 -4.63
CA GLU A 259 -3.61 -24.82 -3.76
C GLU A 259 -4.10 -24.71 -2.30
N LYS A 260 -5.39 -24.98 -2.06
CA LYS A 260 -6.07 -24.78 -0.76
C LYS A 260 -5.87 -23.36 -0.24
N VAL A 261 -6.14 -22.38 -1.11
CA VAL A 261 -6.00 -20.94 -0.79
C VAL A 261 -7.27 -20.20 -1.20
N VAL A 262 -7.77 -19.37 -0.29
CA VAL A 262 -8.79 -18.35 -0.59
C VAL A 262 -8.08 -17.03 -0.86
N THR A 263 -8.38 -16.42 -2.00
CA THR A 263 -7.80 -15.14 -2.44
C THR A 263 -8.86 -14.04 -2.37
N TRP A 264 -8.53 -12.90 -1.78
CA TRP A 264 -9.38 -11.71 -1.72
C TRP A 264 -8.62 -10.49 -2.21
N SER A 265 -9.11 -9.88 -3.28
CA SER A 265 -8.41 -8.83 -4.02
C SER A 265 -9.24 -7.54 -4.09
N PHE A 266 -8.55 -6.41 -4.17
CA PHE A 266 -9.15 -5.09 -4.35
C PHE A 266 -8.49 -4.38 -5.53
N ALA A 267 -9.31 -3.79 -6.41
CA ALA A 267 -8.80 -2.95 -7.49
C ALA A 267 -8.09 -1.69 -6.93
N LYS A 268 -8.73 -1.02 -5.96
CA LYS A 268 -8.18 0.10 -5.18
C LYS A 268 -8.74 0.05 -3.77
N LEU A 269 -7.92 0.29 -2.76
CA LEU A 269 -8.32 0.30 -1.35
C LEU A 269 -7.91 1.64 -0.71
N PRO A 270 -8.86 2.55 -0.42
CA PRO A 270 -8.56 3.84 0.23
C PRO A 270 -8.03 3.66 1.66
N GLY A 271 -7.12 4.52 2.08
CA GLY A 271 -6.69 4.58 3.48
C GLY A 271 -7.84 4.90 4.43
N ASP A 272 -7.63 4.68 5.73
CA ASP A 272 -8.63 4.88 6.79
C ASP A 272 -9.95 4.13 6.55
N THR A 273 -9.92 3.02 5.80
CA THR A 273 -11.07 2.13 5.58
C THR A 273 -10.87 0.78 6.24
N GLU A 274 -11.99 0.15 6.60
CA GLU A 274 -12.06 -1.23 7.08
C GLU A 274 -12.92 -2.04 6.12
N HIS A 275 -12.54 -3.29 5.89
CA HIS A 275 -13.27 -4.23 5.05
C HIS A 275 -13.34 -5.58 5.74
N ARG A 276 -14.45 -6.29 5.57
CA ARG A 276 -14.65 -7.61 6.17
C ARG A 276 -15.03 -8.64 5.13
N LEU A 277 -14.49 -9.84 5.28
CA LEU A 277 -14.76 -10.98 4.42
C LEU A 277 -15.18 -12.17 5.30
N LEU A 278 -16.33 -12.76 4.98
CA LEU A 278 -16.76 -14.02 5.55
C LEU A 278 -16.43 -15.16 4.59
N VAL A 279 -15.52 -16.03 5.03
CA VAL A 279 -15.14 -17.24 4.32
C VAL A 279 -15.79 -18.43 5.02
N ARG A 280 -16.69 -19.12 4.33
CA ARG A 280 -17.30 -20.36 4.81
C ARG A 280 -16.57 -21.55 4.19
N LEU A 281 -15.99 -22.38 5.05
CA LEU A 281 -15.26 -23.60 4.69
C LEU A 281 -16.16 -24.81 4.95
N SER A 282 -16.33 -25.66 3.94
CA SER A 282 -16.93 -26.99 4.08
C SER A 282 -15.83 -28.04 4.18
N LEU A 283 -15.90 -28.88 5.19
CA LEU A 283 -14.89 -29.89 5.50
C LEU A 283 -15.36 -31.28 5.05
N SER A 284 -14.43 -32.11 4.58
CA SER A 284 -14.68 -33.51 4.25
C SER A 284 -14.68 -34.44 5.47
N ASN A 285 -14.18 -33.95 6.61
CA ASN A 285 -14.15 -34.64 7.90
C ASN A 285 -14.75 -33.74 9.00
N ASN A 286 -14.95 -34.33 10.19
CA ASN A 286 -15.53 -33.61 11.31
C ASN A 286 -14.58 -32.51 11.82
N ALA A 287 -15.12 -31.30 12.03
CA ALA A 287 -14.48 -30.06 12.46
C ALA A 287 -13.86 -30.08 13.88
N GLN A 288 -13.79 -31.24 14.55
CA GLN A 288 -13.08 -31.39 15.83
C GLN A 288 -11.57 -31.11 15.71
N THR A 289 -11.04 -31.01 14.51
CA THR A 289 -9.68 -30.53 14.26
C THR A 289 -9.60 -29.01 14.47
N ASN A 290 -8.53 -28.53 15.12
CA ASN A 290 -8.29 -27.11 15.32
C ASN A 290 -7.99 -26.43 13.98
N VAL A 291 -9.03 -26.08 13.22
CA VAL A 291 -8.93 -25.42 11.90
C VAL A 291 -8.00 -24.21 11.94
N ARG A 292 -8.03 -23.43 13.03
CA ARG A 292 -7.12 -22.30 13.24
C ARG A 292 -5.63 -22.69 13.18
N ARG A 293 -5.25 -23.84 13.73
CA ARG A 293 -3.86 -24.32 13.73
C ARG A 293 -3.43 -24.90 12.38
N GLU A 294 -4.39 -25.38 11.60
CA GLU A 294 -4.16 -25.96 10.28
C GLU A 294 -4.17 -24.92 9.16
N CYS A 295 -4.83 -23.77 9.38
CA CYS A 295 -4.67 -22.62 8.51
C CYS A 295 -3.22 -22.12 8.59
N GLY A 296 -2.57 -22.02 7.43
CA GLY A 296 -1.26 -21.39 7.32
C GLY A 296 -1.33 -19.89 7.57
N PRO A 297 -0.18 -19.21 7.66
CA PRO A 297 -0.16 -17.76 7.82
C PRO A 297 -0.79 -17.06 6.61
N VAL A 298 -1.54 -15.99 6.87
CA VAL A 298 -2.18 -15.18 5.83
C VAL A 298 -1.16 -14.23 5.22
N ASN A 299 -1.05 -14.22 3.90
CA ASN A 299 -0.17 -13.32 3.17
C ASN A 299 -0.95 -12.14 2.61
N LEU A 300 -0.33 -10.96 2.60
CA LEU A 300 -0.88 -9.75 2.03
C LEU A 300 0.14 -9.12 1.08
N THR A 301 -0.27 -8.83 -0.15
CA THR A 301 0.52 -8.02 -1.10
C THR A 301 -0.20 -6.72 -1.38
N PHE A 302 0.55 -5.62 -1.57
CA PHE A 302 0.01 -4.33 -1.97
C PHE A 302 1.13 -3.38 -2.43
N THR A 303 0.71 -2.29 -3.04
CA THR A 303 1.50 -1.10 -3.32
C THR A 303 0.76 0.14 -2.86
N ILE A 304 1.42 1.05 -2.14
CA ILE A 304 0.86 2.35 -1.75
C ILE A 304 1.72 3.47 -2.39
N PRO A 305 1.21 4.15 -3.42
CA PRO A 305 1.85 5.32 -3.97
C PRO A 305 1.76 6.51 -3.01
N MET A 306 2.73 7.42 -3.09
CA MET A 306 2.82 8.63 -2.29
C MET A 306 2.82 8.40 -0.77
N TYR A 307 3.29 7.22 -0.33
CA TYR A 307 3.41 6.85 1.07
C TYR A 307 4.80 6.30 1.40
N SER A 308 5.32 6.69 2.57
CA SER A 308 6.50 6.12 3.21
C SER A 308 6.12 5.54 4.57
N THR A 309 6.53 4.30 4.79
CA THR A 309 6.36 3.55 6.03
C THR A 309 7.41 3.98 7.05
N SER A 310 8.67 4.19 6.62
CA SER A 310 9.75 4.67 7.49
C SER A 310 9.60 6.13 7.95
N LYS A 311 8.71 6.90 7.29
CA LYS A 311 8.54 8.35 7.43
C LYS A 311 9.73 9.18 6.95
N LEU A 312 10.71 8.55 6.30
CA LEU A 312 11.74 9.28 5.57
C LEU A 312 11.09 10.14 4.49
N GLY A 313 11.33 11.44 4.57
CA GLY A 313 10.71 12.46 3.75
C GLY A 313 11.74 13.39 3.15
N VAL A 314 11.56 13.70 1.87
CA VAL A 314 12.22 14.81 1.20
C VAL A 314 11.46 16.09 1.52
N ARG A 315 12.09 16.99 2.28
CA ARG A 315 11.52 18.30 2.65
C ARG A 315 11.73 19.34 1.58
N SER A 316 12.89 19.31 0.92
CA SER A 316 13.23 20.25 -0.13
C SER A 316 14.12 19.58 -1.17
N LEU A 317 13.89 19.92 -2.44
CA LEU A 317 14.77 19.62 -3.55
C LEU A 317 15.12 20.93 -4.24
N HIS A 318 16.38 21.33 -4.16
CA HIS A 318 16.90 22.52 -4.79
C HIS A 318 17.88 22.14 -5.89
N VAL A 319 17.78 22.80 -7.03
CA VAL A 319 18.70 22.68 -8.16
C VAL A 319 19.23 24.08 -8.44
N SER A 320 20.54 24.26 -8.33
CA SER A 320 21.16 25.55 -8.64
C SER A 320 21.09 25.83 -10.14
N ARG A 321 21.16 27.10 -10.52
CA ARG A 321 21.29 27.44 -11.94
C ARG A 321 22.74 27.16 -12.38
N PRO A 322 22.97 26.60 -13.57
CA PRO A 322 24.31 26.54 -14.13
C PRO A 322 24.93 27.94 -14.15
N SER A 323 26.19 28.07 -13.74
CA SER A 323 26.90 29.35 -13.74
C SER A 323 26.88 29.97 -15.14
N ALA A 324 26.84 31.31 -15.20
CA ALA A 324 26.58 32.16 -16.38
C ALA A 324 27.58 32.03 -17.56
N GLY A 325 28.46 31.03 -17.56
CA GLY A 325 29.44 30.80 -18.62
C GLY A 325 28.98 29.87 -19.75
N LEU A 326 27.91 29.08 -19.57
CA LEU A 326 27.47 28.08 -20.56
C LEU A 326 25.94 28.02 -20.81
N GLY A 327 25.16 28.90 -20.17
CA GLY A 327 23.69 28.88 -20.23
C GLY A 327 23.10 30.26 -20.49
N LYS A 328 21.92 30.31 -21.11
CA LYS A 328 21.14 31.54 -21.24
C LYS A 328 20.83 32.08 -19.83
N PRO A 329 21.10 33.37 -19.53
CA PRO A 329 20.85 33.96 -18.21
C PRO A 329 19.39 33.87 -17.74
N ASP A 330 18.45 33.64 -18.66
CA ASP A 330 17.01 33.53 -18.41
C ASP A 330 16.45 32.09 -18.58
N ALA A 331 17.30 31.06 -18.49
CA ALA A 331 16.81 29.68 -18.56
C ALA A 331 15.78 29.41 -17.43
N PRO A 332 14.62 28.79 -17.74
CA PRO A 332 13.62 28.46 -16.74
C PRO A 332 14.21 27.58 -15.62
N ALA A 333 13.66 27.71 -14.40
CA ALA A 333 14.04 26.79 -13.33
C ALA A 333 13.67 25.35 -13.70
N PRO A 334 14.51 24.35 -13.37
CA PRO A 334 14.21 22.96 -13.69
C PRO A 334 12.92 22.47 -13.04
N TYR A 335 12.21 21.57 -13.73
CA TYR A 335 11.07 20.87 -13.14
C TYR A 335 11.56 19.84 -12.13
N ARG A 336 10.84 19.75 -11.01
CA ARG A 336 11.22 18.92 -9.85
C ARG A 336 10.04 18.04 -9.47
N TRP A 337 10.27 16.73 -9.44
CA TRP A 337 9.27 15.75 -9.07
C TRP A 337 9.76 14.94 -7.88
N ILE A 338 8.91 14.79 -6.88
CA ILE A 338 9.15 13.91 -5.73
C ILE A 338 7.99 12.95 -5.63
N ARG A 339 8.27 11.65 -5.58
CA ARG A 339 7.26 10.62 -5.36
C ARG A 339 7.73 9.64 -4.29
N TYR A 340 6.75 9.00 -3.68
CA TYR A 340 6.99 7.94 -2.71
C TYR A 340 6.30 6.67 -3.20
N LEU A 341 6.87 5.52 -2.88
CA LEU A 341 6.28 4.23 -3.22
C LEU A 341 6.62 3.21 -2.15
N THR A 342 5.61 2.72 -1.44
CA THR A 342 5.75 1.58 -0.53
C THR A 342 5.21 0.33 -1.19
N LYS A 343 5.97 -0.77 -1.18
CA LYS A 343 5.56 -2.08 -1.68
C LYS A 343 5.76 -3.16 -0.62
N ALA A 344 4.76 -4.00 -0.42
CA ALA A 344 4.92 -5.21 0.38
C ALA A 344 5.78 -6.25 -0.36
N THR A 345 6.86 -6.68 0.28
CA THR A 345 7.69 -7.81 -0.19
C THR A 345 7.33 -9.08 0.57
N SER A 346 7.12 -8.97 1.88
CA SER A 346 6.58 -10.03 2.73
C SER A 346 5.67 -9.41 3.78
N TYR A 347 4.38 -9.73 3.79
CA TYR A 347 3.45 -9.17 4.77
C TYR A 347 2.58 -10.29 5.31
N VAL A 348 2.92 -10.77 6.51
CA VAL A 348 2.50 -12.09 6.97
C VAL A 348 1.80 -11.99 8.32
N PHE A 349 0.57 -12.48 8.39
CA PHE A 349 -0.19 -12.59 9.62
C PHE A 349 -0.26 -14.06 10.06
N ARG A 350 0.35 -14.37 11.21
CA ARG A 350 0.22 -15.71 11.81
C ARG A 350 -1.17 -15.85 12.43
N LEU A 351 -1.78 -17.02 12.26
CA LEU A 351 -3.09 -17.35 12.82
C LEU A 351 -2.97 -18.06 14.15
#